data_AF-A0A965KVA7-F1
#
_entry.id   AF-A0A965KVA7-F1
#
_cell.length_a   1.000
_cell.length_b   1.000
_cell.length_c   1.000
_cell.angle_alpha   90.00
_cell.angle_beta   90.00
_cell.angle_gamma   90.00
#
_symmetry.space_group_name_H-M   'P 1'
#
loop_
_entity.id
_entity.type
_entity.pdbx_description
1 polymer ?
#
loop_
_entity_poly.entity_id
_entity_poly.type
_entity_poly.pdbx_seq_one_letter_code
_entity_poly.pdbx_strand_id
1 'polypeptide(L)'
;MVAVGSTPTPGTGGSVLGDAMVFVAQVIIDKLKQSAREKDLKATNNLIQSISADYPSVTPQGIELKISMADYWQWVENGRGPTKTTTASKPTLAQSLEQWISAKGIQVRQSKGESKQTVLERRKSMAIAIARKIHSKGTIQRFGYKGSNFIADV
;
A
#
# COMPACT_ATOMS: atom_id res chain seq x y z
N MET A 1 43.04 13.86 17.78
CA MET A 1 42.39 12.71 17.11
C MET A 1 40.96 12.60 17.62
N VAL A 2 40.07 12.22 16.72
CA VAL A 2 38.62 12.46 16.64
C VAL A 2 37.83 12.12 17.91
N ALA A 3 36.99 13.07 18.35
CA ALA A 3 35.96 12.85 19.36
C ALA A 3 34.88 11.92 18.77
N VAL A 4 34.68 10.77 19.42
CA VAL A 4 33.60 9.83 19.11
C VAL A 4 32.30 10.49 19.53
N GLY A 5 31.51 10.93 18.54
CA GLY A 5 30.18 11.46 18.73
C GLY A 5 29.26 10.38 19.31
N SER A 6 28.81 10.62 20.53
CA SER A 6 27.78 9.88 21.24
C SER A 6 26.51 9.78 20.39
N THR A 7 26.06 8.54 20.14
CA THR A 7 24.73 8.26 19.59
C THR A 7 23.66 8.63 20.62
N PRO A 8 22.65 9.45 20.28
CA PRO A 8 21.59 9.76 21.21
C PRO A 8 20.72 8.51 21.45
N THR A 9 20.60 8.14 22.73
CA THR A 9 19.71 7.09 23.24
C THR A 9 18.27 7.65 23.35
N PRO A 10 17.22 6.83 23.16
CA PRO A 10 15.84 7.32 23.06
C PRO A 10 15.33 7.91 24.38
N GLY A 11 14.74 9.10 24.32
CA GLY A 11 13.74 9.52 25.30
C GLY A 11 14.16 10.53 26.38
N THR A 12 15.19 11.37 26.20
CA THR A 12 15.46 12.43 27.19
C THR A 12 16.01 13.69 26.53
N GLY A 13 15.11 14.63 26.16
CA GLY A 13 15.48 15.97 25.68
C GLY A 13 14.75 16.48 24.43
N GLY A 14 13.55 16.00 24.12
CA GLY A 14 12.75 16.54 23.00
C GLY A 14 12.20 17.93 23.33
N SER A 15 12.31 18.88 22.42
CA SER A 15 11.58 20.15 22.54
C SER A 15 10.07 19.87 22.55
N VAL A 16 9.27 20.69 23.24
CA VAL A 16 7.79 20.61 23.23
C VAL A 16 7.23 20.51 21.80
N LEU A 17 7.92 21.17 20.86
CA LEU A 17 7.63 21.11 19.44
C LEU A 17 7.88 19.74 18.82
N GLY A 18 8.99 19.07 19.17
CA GLY A 18 9.28 17.70 18.73
C GLY A 18 8.22 16.72 19.22
N ASP A 19 7.85 16.78 20.49
CA ASP A 19 6.82 15.91 21.08
C ASP A 19 5.44 16.15 20.46
N ALA A 20 5.07 17.42 20.25
CA ALA A 20 3.84 17.78 19.54
C ALA A 20 3.83 17.23 18.10
N MET A 21 4.95 17.26 17.41
CA MET A 21 5.06 16.74 16.03
C MET A 21 4.99 15.21 15.98
N VAL A 22 5.53 14.51 16.97
CA VAL A 22 5.36 13.05 17.11
C VAL A 22 3.88 12.72 17.32
N PHE A 23 3.16 13.48 18.15
CA PHE A 23 1.73 13.30 18.33
C PHE A 23 0.94 13.53 17.05
N VAL A 24 1.22 14.63 16.33
CA VAL A 24 0.59 14.92 15.02
C VAL A 24 0.86 13.78 14.02
N ALA A 25 2.09 13.26 13.96
CA ALA A 25 2.43 12.13 13.11
C ALA A 25 1.60 10.89 13.44
N GLN A 26 1.44 10.58 14.73
CA GLN A 26 0.64 9.44 15.17
C GLN A 26 -0.84 9.60 14.79
N VAL A 27 -1.41 10.80 14.97
CA VAL A 27 -2.80 11.09 14.57
C VAL A 27 -3.00 10.90 13.06
N ILE A 28 -2.05 11.36 12.24
CA ILE A 28 -2.12 11.17 10.77
C ILE A 28 -2.04 9.68 10.41
N ILE A 29 -1.11 8.94 11.02
CA ILE A 29 -0.98 7.49 10.79
C ILE A 29 -2.28 6.76 11.16
N ASP A 30 -2.87 7.09 12.29
CA ASP A 30 -4.09 6.41 12.77
C ASP A 30 -5.28 6.72 11.88
N LYS A 31 -5.44 7.97 11.45
CA LYS A 31 -6.45 8.35 10.44
C LYS A 31 -6.24 7.64 9.10
N LEU A 32 -5.00 7.56 8.59
CA LEU A 32 -4.69 6.83 7.37
C LEU A 32 -5.06 5.34 7.50
N LYS A 33 -4.70 4.72 8.63
CA LYS A 33 -5.05 3.32 8.93
C LYS A 33 -6.56 3.12 9.06
N GLN A 34 -7.28 4.09 9.64
CA GLN A 34 -8.73 4.06 9.76
C GLN A 34 -9.40 4.16 8.38
N SER A 35 -9.06 5.19 7.60
CA SER A 35 -9.59 5.39 6.25
C SER A 35 -9.33 4.16 5.36
N ALA A 36 -8.13 3.56 5.43
CA ALA A 36 -7.83 2.34 4.69
C ALA A 36 -8.71 1.14 5.09
N ARG A 37 -9.13 1.05 6.36
CA ARG A 37 -10.05 0.00 6.84
C ARG A 37 -11.48 0.26 6.39
N GLU A 38 -11.94 1.51 6.49
CA GLU A 38 -13.28 1.92 6.06
C GLU A 38 -13.50 1.67 4.56
N LYS A 39 -12.44 1.85 3.76
CA LYS A 39 -12.45 1.55 2.31
C LYS A 39 -12.18 0.10 1.95
N ASP A 40 -12.20 -0.80 2.94
CA ASP A 40 -12.00 -2.24 2.78
C ASP A 40 -10.70 -2.61 2.02
N LEU A 41 -9.63 -1.81 2.19
CA LEU A 41 -8.31 -2.07 1.58
C LEU A 41 -7.56 -3.21 2.30
N LYS A 42 -8.13 -3.71 3.39
CA LYS A 42 -7.62 -4.84 4.16
C LYS A 42 -7.88 -6.16 3.42
N ALA A 43 -6.97 -6.51 2.50
CA ALA A 43 -6.88 -7.85 1.94
C ALA A 43 -5.82 -8.67 2.69
N THR A 44 -4.54 -8.33 2.51
CA THR A 44 -3.41 -8.98 3.19
C THR A 44 -2.94 -8.23 4.43
N ASN A 45 -3.53 -7.06 4.74
CA ASN A 45 -3.12 -6.12 5.79
C ASN A 45 -1.75 -5.43 5.57
N ASN A 46 -1.00 -5.81 4.52
CA ASN A 46 0.35 -5.30 4.25
C ASN A 46 0.40 -3.76 4.13
N LEU A 47 -0.55 -3.14 3.41
CA LEU A 47 -0.57 -1.68 3.26
C LEU A 47 -0.73 -0.99 4.62
N ILE A 48 -1.73 -1.40 5.40
CA ILE A 48 -2.02 -0.83 6.72
C ILE A 48 -0.83 -0.99 7.67
N GLN A 49 -0.16 -2.15 7.64
CA GLN A 49 1.02 -2.42 8.48
C GLN A 49 2.25 -1.63 8.05
N SER A 50 2.37 -1.31 6.75
CA SER A 50 3.52 -0.55 6.23
C SER A 50 3.48 0.94 6.51
N ILE A 51 2.34 1.49 6.97
CA ILE A 51 2.22 2.93 7.27
C ILE A 51 3.00 3.23 8.55
N SER A 52 4.08 3.99 8.41
CA SER A 52 4.95 4.46 9.48
C SER A 52 5.38 5.89 9.25
N ALA A 53 5.77 6.60 10.31
CA ALA A 53 6.43 7.89 10.20
C ALA A 53 7.86 7.81 10.73
N ASP A 54 8.76 8.56 10.10
CA ASP A 54 10.07 8.85 10.65
C ASP A 54 9.97 9.99 11.68
N TYR A 55 10.99 10.12 12.53
CA TYR A 55 11.05 11.23 13.48
C TYR A 55 11.03 12.58 12.75
N PRO A 56 10.28 13.57 13.27
CA PRO A 56 10.28 14.92 12.70
C PRO A 56 11.70 15.48 12.67
N SER A 57 12.15 15.95 11.51
CA SER A 57 13.44 16.64 11.38
C SER A 57 13.22 18.15 11.33
N VAL A 58 14.03 18.88 12.09
CA VAL A 58 14.03 20.35 12.03
C VAL A 58 15.04 20.76 10.96
N THR A 59 14.54 21.40 9.91
CA THR A 59 15.34 22.00 8.85
C THR A 59 15.37 23.52 9.02
N PRO A 60 16.35 24.24 8.44
CA PRO A 60 16.33 25.70 8.43
C PRO A 60 15.07 26.32 7.81
N GLN A 61 14.32 25.55 7.02
CA GLN A 61 13.12 25.96 6.30
C GLN A 61 11.81 25.55 6.99
N GLY A 62 11.88 24.80 8.10
CA GLY A 62 10.70 24.32 8.83
C GLY A 62 10.87 22.89 9.35
N ILE A 63 9.76 22.25 9.71
CA ILE A 63 9.73 20.89 10.23
C ILE A 63 9.31 19.94 9.11
N GLU A 64 10.08 18.88 8.90
CA GLU A 64 9.76 17.83 7.93
C GLU A 64 9.28 16.57 8.67
N LEU A 65 8.12 16.05 8.26
CA LEU A 65 7.58 14.78 8.71
C LEU A 65 7.47 13.85 7.50
N LYS A 66 8.16 12.71 7.55
CA LYS A 66 8.12 11.70 6.48
C LYS A 66 7.22 10.55 6.89
N ILE A 67 6.19 10.31 6.08
CA ILE A 67 5.31 9.15 6.21
C ILE A 67 5.64 8.19 5.08
N SER A 68 6.01 6.98 5.45
CA SER A 68 6.36 5.89 4.55
C SER A 68 5.24 4.85 4.53
N MET A 69 5.05 4.21 3.39
CA MET A 69 4.06 3.15 3.17
C MET A 69 4.49 2.30 1.98
N ALA A 70 3.94 1.09 1.84
CA ALA A 70 4.33 0.14 0.80
C ALA A 70 4.23 0.76 -0.60
N ASP A 71 5.25 0.59 -1.45
CA ASP A 71 5.42 1.23 -2.77
C ASP A 71 4.16 1.25 -3.65
N TYR A 72 3.30 0.24 -3.51
CA TYR A 72 2.07 0.13 -4.30
C TYR A 72 0.91 1.02 -3.82
N TRP A 73 1.08 1.77 -2.73
CA TRP A 73 0.07 2.65 -2.16
C TRP A 73 -0.48 3.65 -3.19
N GLN A 74 0.38 4.16 -4.07
CA GLN A 74 -0.01 5.16 -5.07
C GLN A 74 -1.08 4.64 -6.01
N TRP A 75 -1.00 3.34 -6.34
CA TRP A 75 -1.98 2.69 -7.21
C TRP A 75 -3.23 2.25 -6.46
N VAL A 76 -3.16 2.12 -5.14
CA VAL A 76 -4.34 1.91 -4.29
C VAL A 76 -5.10 3.23 -4.10
N GLU A 77 -4.39 4.34 -3.99
CA GLU A 77 -4.96 5.69 -3.87
C GLU A 77 -5.57 6.15 -5.19
N ASN A 78 -4.76 6.19 -6.25
CA ASN A 78 -5.10 6.86 -7.51
C ASN A 78 -5.55 5.90 -8.61
N GLY A 79 -5.44 4.59 -8.36
CA GLY A 79 -5.50 3.59 -9.42
C GLY A 79 -4.25 3.62 -10.32
N ARG A 80 -4.32 2.91 -11.44
CA ARG A 80 -3.16 2.74 -12.33
C ARG A 80 -3.60 2.77 -13.78
N GLY A 81 -2.93 3.57 -14.61
CA GLY A 81 -3.11 3.54 -16.06
C GLY A 81 -2.61 2.21 -16.70
N PRO A 82 -2.80 2.03 -18.01
CA PRO A 82 -2.21 0.92 -18.74
C PRO A 82 -0.72 0.82 -18.49
N THR A 83 -0.20 -0.39 -18.34
CA THR A 83 1.23 -0.63 -18.13
C THR A 83 1.77 -1.56 -19.20
N LYS A 84 2.88 -1.16 -19.82
CA LYS A 84 3.66 -2.06 -20.67
C LYS A 84 4.55 -2.88 -19.74
N THR A 85 4.45 -4.21 -19.80
CA THR A 85 5.35 -5.11 -19.05
C THR A 85 6.77 -4.93 -19.55
N THR A 86 7.53 -4.01 -18.97
CA THR A 86 8.96 -3.81 -19.29
C THR A 86 9.88 -4.08 -18.10
N THR A 87 9.35 -4.53 -16.96
CA THR A 87 10.20 -4.90 -15.82
C THR A 87 9.56 -6.05 -15.06
N ALA A 88 10.35 -7.09 -14.80
CA ALA A 88 9.97 -8.21 -13.94
C ALA A 88 9.93 -7.73 -12.48
N SER A 89 8.88 -7.00 -12.08
CA SER A 89 8.65 -6.68 -10.68
C SER A 89 8.38 -7.97 -9.91
N LYS A 90 9.09 -8.19 -8.80
CA LYS A 90 8.83 -9.28 -7.86
C LYS A 90 8.00 -8.71 -6.70
N PRO A 91 6.86 -9.31 -6.32
CA PRO A 91 6.03 -10.24 -7.11
C PRO A 91 5.41 -9.55 -8.34
N THR A 92 5.11 -10.34 -9.37
CA THR A 92 4.39 -9.85 -10.56
C THR A 92 2.99 -9.39 -10.17
N LEU A 93 2.40 -8.47 -10.93
CA LEU A 93 1.02 -8.01 -10.69
C LEU A 93 0.03 -9.19 -10.57
N ALA A 94 0.20 -10.24 -11.38
CA ALA A 94 -0.61 -11.45 -11.30
C ALA A 94 -0.46 -12.19 -9.95
N GLN A 95 0.76 -12.31 -9.42
CA GLN A 95 0.99 -12.93 -8.11
C GLN A 95 0.36 -12.14 -6.97
N SER A 96 0.49 -10.80 -6.98
CA SER A 96 -0.17 -9.94 -5.99
C SER A 96 -1.69 -10.04 -6.06
N LEU A 97 -2.24 -10.14 -7.27
CA LEU A 97 -3.68 -10.34 -7.49
C LEU A 97 -4.15 -11.72 -7.03
N GLU A 98 -3.36 -12.77 -7.21
CA GLU A 98 -3.68 -14.12 -6.73
C GLU A 98 -3.76 -14.16 -5.20
N GLN A 99 -2.81 -13.52 -4.52
CA GLN A 99 -2.83 -13.34 -3.07
C GLN A 99 -4.05 -12.54 -2.63
N TRP A 100 -4.37 -11.43 -3.31
CA TRP A 100 -5.53 -10.60 -3.03
C TRP A 100 -6.86 -11.37 -3.19
N ILE A 101 -7.03 -12.12 -4.29
CA ILE A 101 -8.19 -12.99 -4.55
C ILE A 101 -8.36 -14.01 -3.42
N SER A 102 -7.25 -14.64 -3.01
CA SER A 102 -7.25 -15.64 -1.95
C SER A 102 -7.62 -15.03 -0.60
N ALA A 103 -7.03 -13.88 -0.25
CA ALA A 103 -7.26 -13.19 1.00
C ALA A 103 -8.69 -12.62 1.10
N LYS A 104 -9.25 -12.13 -0.01
CA LYS A 104 -10.65 -11.68 -0.09
C LYS A 104 -11.67 -12.83 -0.16
N GLY A 105 -11.22 -14.08 -0.28
CA GLY A 105 -12.11 -15.23 -0.38
C GLY A 105 -12.97 -15.24 -1.65
N ILE A 106 -12.51 -14.59 -2.73
CA ILE A 106 -13.28 -14.48 -3.98
C ILE A 106 -13.47 -15.89 -4.57
N GLN A 107 -14.74 -16.28 -4.76
CA GLN A 107 -15.08 -17.56 -5.35
C GLN A 107 -14.80 -17.58 -6.85
N VAL A 108 -13.93 -18.48 -7.28
CA VAL A 108 -13.66 -18.75 -8.69
C VAL A 108 -14.63 -19.82 -9.19
N ARG A 109 -15.47 -19.44 -10.15
CA ARG A 109 -16.48 -20.35 -10.72
C ARG A 109 -15.80 -21.46 -11.52
N GLN A 110 -16.36 -22.66 -11.43
CA GLN A 110 -15.99 -23.77 -12.31
C GLN A 110 -16.84 -23.69 -13.58
N SER A 111 -16.21 -23.56 -14.75
CA SER A 111 -16.95 -23.81 -15.98
C SER A 111 -17.14 -25.32 -16.19
N LYS A 112 -18.14 -25.71 -16.98
CA LYS A 112 -18.48 -27.13 -17.24
C LYS A 112 -17.29 -27.95 -17.81
N GLY A 113 -16.31 -27.29 -18.45
CA GLY A 113 -15.11 -27.92 -19.03
C GLY A 113 -13.87 -27.93 -18.12
N GLU A 114 -13.89 -27.25 -16.98
CA GLU A 114 -12.73 -27.11 -16.07
C GLU A 114 -12.74 -28.13 -14.92
N SER A 115 -13.37 -29.28 -15.11
CA SER A 115 -13.60 -30.28 -14.05
C SER A 115 -12.34 -30.83 -13.38
N LYS A 116 -11.17 -30.67 -14.01
CA LYS A 116 -9.87 -31.14 -13.52
C LYS A 116 -9.02 -30.07 -12.82
N GLN A 117 -9.43 -28.80 -12.85
CA GLN A 117 -8.63 -27.72 -12.26
C GLN A 117 -8.90 -27.54 -10.77
N THR A 118 -7.81 -27.43 -10.01
CA THR A 118 -7.87 -27.07 -8.59
C THR A 118 -8.43 -25.65 -8.41
N VAL A 119 -8.89 -25.33 -7.19
CA VAL A 119 -9.32 -23.96 -6.85
C VAL A 119 -8.14 -22.97 -6.99
N LEU A 120 -6.92 -23.41 -6.66
CA LEU A 120 -5.72 -22.59 -6.74
C LEU A 120 -5.39 -22.20 -8.20
N GLU A 121 -5.39 -23.17 -9.12
CA GLU A 121 -5.14 -22.91 -10.54
C GLU A 121 -6.16 -21.96 -11.16
N ARG A 122 -7.42 -22.04 -10.72
CA ARG A 122 -8.49 -21.13 -11.13
C ARG A 122 -8.25 -19.71 -10.60
N ARG A 123 -7.83 -19.57 -9.34
CA ARG A 123 -7.43 -18.25 -8.77
C ARG A 123 -6.27 -17.63 -9.53
N LYS A 124 -5.24 -18.42 -9.85
CA LYS A 124 -4.12 -17.99 -10.67
C LYS A 124 -4.57 -17.54 -12.07
N SER A 125 -5.46 -18.30 -12.70
CA SER A 125 -6.01 -17.96 -14.02
C SER A 125 -6.82 -16.66 -13.99
N MET A 126 -7.65 -16.47 -12.97
CA MET A 126 -8.38 -15.22 -12.74
C MET A 126 -7.42 -14.04 -12.50
N ALA A 127 -6.38 -14.24 -11.69
CA ALA A 127 -5.38 -13.21 -11.43
C ALA A 127 -4.65 -12.77 -12.70
N ILE A 128 -4.25 -13.71 -13.56
CA ILE A 128 -3.63 -13.43 -14.86
C ILE A 128 -4.60 -12.66 -15.78
N ALA A 129 -5.87 -13.04 -15.81
CA ALA A 129 -6.88 -12.35 -16.61
C ALA A 129 -7.07 -10.89 -16.17
N ILE A 130 -7.14 -10.65 -14.86
CA ILE A 130 -7.21 -9.29 -14.30
C ILE A 130 -5.94 -8.52 -14.63
N ALA A 131 -4.75 -9.10 -14.41
CA ALA A 131 -3.47 -8.47 -14.72
C ALA A 131 -3.42 -8.02 -16.19
N ARG A 132 -3.78 -8.89 -17.14
CA ARG A 132 -3.84 -8.56 -18.57
C ARG A 132 -4.78 -7.40 -18.88
N LYS A 133 -5.93 -7.32 -18.20
CA LYS A 133 -6.85 -6.19 -18.34
C LYS A 133 -6.25 -4.90 -17.79
N ILE A 134 -5.56 -4.95 -16.65
CA ILE A 134 -4.86 -3.79 -16.09
C ILE A 134 -3.70 -3.35 -17.00
N HIS A 135 -2.94 -4.28 -17.56
CA HIS A 135 -1.87 -3.96 -18.51
C HIS A 135 -2.40 -3.25 -19.76
N SER A 136 -3.51 -3.76 -20.32
CA SER A 136 -4.08 -3.22 -21.56
C SER A 136 -4.90 -1.94 -21.37
N LYS A 137 -5.63 -1.82 -20.26
CA LYS A 137 -6.60 -0.75 -20.05
C LYS A 137 -6.38 0.08 -18.80
N GLY A 138 -5.51 -0.34 -17.88
CA GLY A 138 -5.43 0.23 -16.54
C GLY A 138 -6.49 -0.35 -15.58
N THR A 139 -6.57 0.21 -14.38
CA THR A 139 -7.71 -0.02 -13.47
C THR A 139 -9.02 0.38 -14.15
N ILE A 140 -10.16 -0.03 -13.61
CA ILE A 140 -11.43 0.06 -14.33
C ILE A 140 -11.73 1.50 -14.83
N GLN A 141 -11.71 1.69 -16.16
CA GLN A 141 -11.94 2.99 -16.81
C GLN A 141 -13.34 3.57 -16.54
N ARG A 142 -14.39 2.74 -16.36
CA ARG A 142 -15.74 3.23 -16.00
C ARG A 142 -15.80 3.91 -14.63
N PHE A 143 -14.78 3.73 -13.79
CA PHE A 143 -14.61 4.46 -12.53
C PHE A 143 -13.56 5.57 -12.66
N GLY A 144 -13.21 5.98 -13.87
CA GLY A 144 -12.23 7.06 -14.14
C GLY A 144 -10.82 6.73 -13.68
N TYR A 145 -10.45 5.44 -13.66
CA TYR A 145 -9.23 4.92 -13.03
C TYR A 145 -9.13 5.19 -11.53
N LYS A 146 -10.15 5.75 -10.88
CA LYS A 146 -10.10 6.14 -9.46
C LYS A 146 -9.75 4.93 -8.60
N GLY A 147 -8.80 5.15 -7.70
CA GLY A 147 -8.51 4.20 -6.63
C GLY A 147 -9.45 4.45 -5.46
N SER A 148 -8.95 4.22 -4.26
CA SER A 148 -9.71 4.34 -3.03
C SER A 148 -9.81 5.77 -2.52
N ASN A 149 -8.89 6.67 -2.87
CA ASN A 149 -8.78 8.01 -2.29
C ASN A 149 -8.66 8.00 -0.75
N PHE A 150 -8.04 6.98 -0.14
CA PHE A 150 -7.97 6.83 1.32
C PHE A 150 -7.14 7.92 2.01
N ILE A 151 -6.25 8.59 1.28
CA ILE A 151 -5.46 9.71 1.81
C ILE A 151 -6.27 11.01 1.85
N ALA A 152 -7.16 11.21 0.88
CA ALA A 152 -7.97 12.44 0.79
C ALA A 152 -8.92 12.67 1.99
N ASP A 153 -9.19 11.65 2.80
CA ASP A 153 -10.10 11.70 3.94
C ASP A 153 -9.38 11.97 5.29
N VAL A 154 -8.06 12.21 5.28
CA VAL A 154 -7.21 12.40 6.48
C VAL A 154 -6.99 13.86 6.81
#